data_AF-A0A497BIG2-F1
#
_entry.id   AF-A0A497BIG2-F1
#
_cell.length_a   1.000
_cell.length_b   1.000
_cell.length_c   1.000
_cell.angle_alpha   90.00
_cell.angle_beta   90.00
_cell.angle_gamma   90.00
#
_symmetry.space_group_name_H-M   'P 1'
#
loop_
_entity.id
_entity.type
_entity.pdbx_description
1 polymer ?
#
loop_
_entity_poly.entity_id
_entity_poly.type
_entity_poly.pdbx_seq_one_letter_code
_entity_poly.pdbx_strand_id
1 'polypeptide(L)'
;MEVRLLSGGTARLRLSNKRLRTKGKSKSQFQYDVGQQLSQEYPHDVIFEEVSIPRDGFILDFFIPSLDLVVECHGRQHTEHVKHFHKTKQDFHNQQDVDQKKRDWCELNGFRLIEVYDE
;
A
#
# COMPACT_ATOMS: atom_id res chain seq x y z
N MET A 1 0.86 15.24 -6.61
CA MET A 1 -0.30 15.16 -7.52
C MET A 1 -1.57 15.46 -6.74
N GLU A 2 -2.65 15.85 -7.40
CA GLU A 2 -3.96 15.95 -6.76
C GLU A 2 -4.65 14.58 -6.82
N VAL A 3 -5.30 14.19 -5.72
CA VAL A 3 -6.04 12.94 -5.58
C VAL A 3 -7.40 13.22 -4.94
N ARG A 4 -8.40 12.42 -5.28
CA ARG A 4 -9.71 12.40 -4.64
C ARG A 4 -9.64 11.61 -3.33
N LEU A 5 -10.45 12.01 -2.36
CA LEU A 5 -10.54 11.38 -1.05
C LEU A 5 -11.85 10.59 -0.93
N LEU A 6 -11.82 9.48 -0.18
CA LEU A 6 -13.02 8.71 0.14
C LEU A 6 -14.00 9.52 1.00
N SER A 7 -13.46 10.36 1.89
CA SER A 7 -14.24 11.32 2.69
C SER A 7 -14.85 12.48 1.88
N GLY A 8 -14.54 12.56 0.58
CA GLY A 8 -14.99 13.63 -0.32
C GLY A 8 -13.96 14.75 -0.49
N GLY A 9 -14.02 15.41 -1.65
CA GLY A 9 -13.09 16.47 -2.03
C GLY A 9 -11.75 15.95 -2.57
N THR A 10 -10.75 16.84 -2.61
CA THR A 10 -9.42 16.55 -3.14
C THR A 10 -8.32 16.94 -2.15
N ALA A 11 -7.17 16.28 -2.26
CA ALA A 11 -5.96 16.63 -1.53
C ALA A 11 -4.72 16.54 -2.42
N ARG A 12 -3.70 17.32 -2.06
CA ARG A 12 -2.39 17.24 -2.69
C ARG A 12 -1.57 16.12 -2.04
N LEU A 13 -1.38 15.02 -2.75
CA LEU A 13 -0.48 13.94 -2.36
C LEU A 13 0.98 14.36 -2.55
N ARG A 14 1.75 14.31 -1.46
CA ARG A 14 3.19 14.63 -1.41
C ARG A 14 4.00 13.35 -1.27
N LEU A 15 4.84 13.07 -2.27
CA LEU A 15 5.62 11.83 -2.37
C LEU A 15 7.11 11.98 -1.98
N SER A 16 7.50 13.10 -1.37
CA SER A 16 8.91 13.35 -1.02
C SER A 16 9.44 12.36 0.03
N ASN A 17 10.68 11.88 -0.17
CA ASN A 17 11.46 11.07 0.78
C ASN A 17 10.95 9.65 1.07
N LYS A 18 10.13 9.09 0.18
CA LYS A 18 9.52 7.77 0.32
C LYS A 18 9.98 6.77 -0.73
N ARG A 19 11.23 6.85 -1.21
CA ARG A 19 11.75 5.90 -2.22
C ARG A 19 11.99 4.52 -1.59
N LEU A 20 12.24 3.54 -2.46
CA LEU A 20 12.54 2.16 -2.09
C LEU A 20 13.52 2.08 -0.90
N ARG A 21 13.14 1.32 0.12
CA ARG A 21 13.92 1.20 1.36
C ARG A 21 15.04 0.19 1.21
N THR A 22 16.07 0.37 2.03
CA THR A 22 17.07 -0.68 2.23
C THR A 22 16.47 -1.81 3.06
N LYS A 23 17.04 -3.01 2.94
CA LYS A 23 16.57 -4.22 3.65
C LYS A 23 16.33 -3.98 5.15
N GLY A 24 17.29 -3.35 5.84
CA GLY A 24 17.20 -3.07 7.27
C GLY A 24 16.16 -2.01 7.68
N LYS A 25 15.54 -1.31 6.72
CA LYS A 25 14.49 -0.30 6.97
C LYS A 25 13.10 -0.76 6.52
N SER A 26 13.01 -1.91 5.85
CA SER A 26 11.75 -2.48 5.37
C SER A 26 10.98 -3.10 6.53
N LYS A 27 9.64 -3.04 6.52
CA LYS A 27 8.81 -3.57 7.61
C LYS A 27 8.81 -5.09 7.68
N SER A 28 8.93 -5.74 6.53
CA SER A 28 9.01 -7.20 6.44
C SER A 28 9.95 -7.61 5.31
N GLN A 29 10.45 -8.85 5.41
CA GLN A 29 11.23 -9.47 4.34
C GLN A 29 10.40 -9.58 3.05
N PHE A 30 9.13 -9.96 3.17
CA PHE A 30 8.20 -10.07 2.05
C PHE A 30 8.03 -8.75 1.29
N GLN A 31 7.76 -7.65 2.00
CA GLN A 31 7.64 -6.33 1.38
C GLN A 31 8.96 -5.92 0.71
N TYR A 32 10.11 -6.18 1.35
CA TYR A 32 11.40 -5.90 0.76
C TYR A 32 11.60 -6.64 -0.57
N ASP A 33 11.27 -7.93 -0.60
CA ASP A 33 11.45 -8.78 -1.79
C ASP A 33 10.54 -8.33 -2.95
N VAL A 34 9.28 -7.99 -2.66
CA VAL A 34 8.38 -7.36 -3.65
C VAL A 34 8.96 -6.05 -4.17
N GLY A 35 9.48 -5.20 -3.28
CA GLY A 35 10.14 -3.95 -3.66
C GLY A 35 11.34 -4.17 -4.59
N GLN A 36 12.16 -5.20 -4.35
CA GLN A 36 13.27 -5.56 -5.24
C GLN A 36 12.77 -6.01 -6.61
N GLN A 37 11.73 -6.85 -6.66
CA GLN A 37 11.12 -7.29 -7.92
C GLN A 37 10.56 -6.11 -8.71
N LEU A 38 9.82 -5.20 -8.06
CA LEU A 38 9.30 -3.99 -8.71
C LEU A 38 10.43 -3.13 -9.29
N SER A 39 11.56 -3.00 -8.57
CA SER A 39 12.72 -2.23 -9.06
C SER A 39 13.43 -2.88 -10.24
N GLN A 40 13.33 -4.20 -10.39
CA GLN A 40 13.88 -4.93 -11.53
C GLN A 40 12.95 -4.84 -12.75
N GLU A 41 11.64 -4.96 -12.53
CA GLU A 41 10.62 -4.88 -13.59
C GLU A 41 10.48 -3.46 -14.14
N TYR A 42 10.59 -2.45 -13.26
CA TYR A 42 10.40 -1.03 -13.57
C TYR A 42 11.66 -0.20 -13.27
N PRO A 43 12.80 -0.46 -13.94
CA PRO A 43 14.10 0.12 -13.59
C PRO A 43 14.19 1.63 -13.86
N HIS A 44 13.26 2.20 -14.63
CA HIS A 44 13.21 3.61 -14.98
C HIS A 44 12.14 4.39 -14.21
N ASP A 45 11.30 3.70 -13.45
CA ASP A 45 10.21 4.31 -12.70
C ASP A 45 10.60 4.58 -11.25
N VAL A 46 9.97 5.60 -10.66
CA VAL A 46 10.17 5.90 -9.24
C VAL A 46 9.13 5.16 -8.42
N ILE A 47 9.60 4.18 -7.65
CA ILE A 47 8.77 3.41 -6.71
C ILE A 47 8.78 4.12 -5.35
N PHE A 48 7.59 4.45 -4.86
CA PHE A 48 7.39 5.03 -3.53
C PHE A 48 6.83 4.00 -2.56
N GLU A 49 7.41 3.93 -1.36
CA GLU A 49 6.99 3.06 -0.27
C GLU A 49 6.23 3.81 0.83
N GLU A 50 5.29 3.13 1.48
CA GLU A 50 4.55 3.63 2.64
C GLU A 50 3.89 5.00 2.39
N VAL A 51 3.16 5.11 1.29
CA VAL A 51 2.51 6.34 0.87
C VAL A 51 1.23 6.55 1.69
N SER A 52 1.35 7.37 2.73
CA SER A 52 0.21 7.83 3.53
C SER A 52 -0.74 8.71 2.70
N ILE A 53 -2.01 8.32 2.68
CA ILE A 53 -3.09 9.08 2.06
C ILE A 53 -3.63 10.10 3.07
N PRO A 54 -3.55 11.41 2.77
CA PRO A 54 -3.97 12.44 3.71
C PRO A 54 -5.48 12.35 3.97
N ARG A 55 -5.88 12.65 5.20
CA ARG A 55 -7.27 12.65 5.71
C ARG A 55 -7.96 11.28 5.80
N ASP A 56 -7.79 10.41 4.80
CA ASP A 56 -8.36 9.05 4.86
C ASP A 56 -7.53 8.10 5.74
N GLY A 57 -6.28 8.44 6.03
CA GLY A 57 -5.52 7.90 7.16
C GLY A 57 -4.88 6.52 6.96
N PHE A 58 -5.08 5.89 5.80
CA PHE A 58 -4.41 4.65 5.44
C PHE A 58 -3.08 4.90 4.70
N ILE A 59 -2.29 3.83 4.60
CA ILE A 59 -0.97 3.84 3.97
C ILE A 59 -0.97 2.78 2.87
N LEU A 60 -0.51 3.18 1.69
CA LEU A 60 -0.23 2.26 0.60
C LEU A 60 1.17 1.68 0.75
N ASP A 61 1.35 0.41 0.43
CA ASP A 61 2.66 -0.24 0.51
C ASP A 61 3.59 0.28 -0.58
N PHE A 62 3.18 0.23 -1.85
CA PHE A 62 3.90 0.79 -2.97
C PHE A 62 3.02 1.62 -3.90
N PHE A 63 3.59 2.69 -4.46
CA PHE A 63 2.96 3.50 -5.50
C PHE A 63 3.98 3.90 -6.57
N ILE A 64 3.62 3.67 -7.84
CA ILE A 64 4.42 4.03 -9.02
C ILE A 64 3.60 5.04 -9.86
N PRO A 65 3.81 6.35 -9.66
CA PRO A 65 2.94 7.39 -10.24
C PRO A 65 2.98 7.45 -11.77
N SER A 66 4.11 7.09 -12.39
CA SER A 66 4.24 7.05 -13.86
C SER A 66 3.38 5.98 -14.50
N LEU A 67 2.94 4.98 -13.73
CA LEU A 67 2.15 3.84 -14.20
C LEU A 67 0.73 3.83 -13.65
N ASP A 68 0.36 4.84 -12.84
CA ASP A 68 -0.90 4.86 -12.08
C ASP A 68 -1.12 3.54 -11.33
N LEU A 69 -0.05 2.99 -10.73
CA LEU A 69 -0.02 1.64 -10.17
C LEU A 69 0.23 1.67 -8.66
N VAL A 70 -0.65 1.02 -7.91
CA VAL A 70 -0.51 0.70 -6.48
C VAL A 70 -0.26 -0.80 -6.33
N VAL A 71 0.69 -1.16 -5.47
CA VAL A 71 0.97 -2.56 -5.14
C VAL A 71 0.88 -2.74 -3.62
N GLU A 72 0.05 -3.69 -3.19
CA GLU A 72 -0.20 -4.02 -1.77
C GLU A 72 0.34 -5.42 -1.46
N CYS A 73 1.05 -5.54 -0.33
CA CYS A 73 1.68 -6.78 0.13
C CYS A 73 0.85 -7.39 1.27
N HIS A 74 0.08 -8.41 0.96
CA HIS A 74 -0.78 -9.11 1.91
C HIS A 74 -0.11 -10.38 2.45
N GLY A 75 0.59 -10.27 3.58
CA GLY A 75 0.99 -11.47 4.34
C GLY A 75 -0.21 -12.18 4.97
N ARG A 76 0.01 -13.37 5.53
CA ARG A 76 -1.01 -14.22 6.20
C ARG A 76 -1.98 -13.49 7.13
N GLN A 77 -1.56 -12.40 7.77
CA GLN A 77 -2.45 -11.59 8.62
C GLN A 77 -3.68 -11.04 7.87
N HIS A 78 -3.62 -10.84 6.55
CA HIS A 78 -4.75 -10.29 5.79
C HIS A 78 -5.85 -11.30 5.48
N THR A 79 -5.53 -12.59 5.50
CA THR A 79 -6.48 -13.69 5.18
C THR A 79 -6.89 -14.47 6.42
N GLU A 80 -6.06 -14.47 7.46
CA GLU A 80 -6.27 -15.24 8.69
C GLU A 80 -6.19 -14.36 9.94
N HIS A 81 -7.09 -14.63 10.91
CA HIS A 81 -6.97 -14.05 12.24
C HIS A 81 -5.81 -14.70 13.03
N VAL A 82 -4.60 -14.17 12.82
CA VAL A 82 -3.38 -14.57 13.52
C VAL A 82 -3.21 -13.76 14.82
N LYS A 83 -3.17 -14.42 15.97
CA LYS A 83 -3.08 -13.76 17.31
C LYS A 83 -1.89 -12.82 17.48
N HIS A 84 -0.79 -13.06 16.75
CA HIS A 84 0.38 -12.20 16.77
C HIS A 84 0.11 -10.83 16.15
N PHE A 85 -0.71 -10.79 15.09
CA PHE A 85 -1.05 -9.58 14.35
C PHE A 85 -2.38 -8.96 14.80
N HIS A 86 -3.31 -9.78 15.29
CA HIS A 86 -4.64 -9.36 15.75
C HIS A 86 -4.85 -9.82 17.19
N LYS A 87 -5.09 -8.88 18.10
CA LYS A 87 -5.42 -9.26 19.49
C LYS A 87 -6.84 -9.81 19.56
N THR A 88 -7.72 -9.30 18.71
CA THR A 88 -9.14 -9.65 18.65
C THR A 88 -9.60 -9.85 17.21
N LYS A 89 -10.72 -10.56 17.04
CA LYS A 89 -11.39 -10.68 15.73
C LYS A 89 -11.78 -9.32 15.14
N GLN A 90 -12.06 -8.34 16.01
CA GLN A 90 -12.36 -6.98 15.58
C GLN A 90 -11.13 -6.31 14.93
N ASP A 91 -9.93 -6.55 15.46
CA ASP A 91 -8.70 -6.00 14.86
C ASP A 91 -8.47 -6.55 13.45
N PHE A 92 -8.80 -7.83 13.23
CA PHE A 92 -8.75 -8.44 11.90
C PHE A 92 -9.79 -7.84 10.94
N HIS A 93 -11.05 -7.70 11.35
CA HIS A 93 -12.05 -7.03 10.52
C HIS A 93 -11.68 -5.57 10.22
N ASN A 94 -11.13 -4.85 11.18
CA ASN A 94 -10.64 -3.48 10.96
C ASN A 94 -9.52 -3.44 9.90
N GLN A 95 -8.65 -4.45 9.85
CA GLN A 95 -7.63 -4.55 8.81
C GLN A 95 -8.29 -4.79 7.44
N GLN A 96 -9.26 -5.69 7.34
CA GLN A 96 -10.01 -5.94 6.12
C GLN A 96 -10.77 -4.69 5.63
N ASP A 97 -11.34 -3.90 6.53
CA ASP A 97 -11.98 -2.62 6.20
C ASP A 97 -10.97 -1.60 5.64
N VAL A 98 -9.74 -1.60 6.15
CA VAL A 98 -8.66 -0.76 5.62
C VAL A 98 -8.25 -1.24 4.22
N ASP A 99 -8.12 -2.55 4.01
CA ASP A 99 -7.81 -3.11 2.69
C ASP A 99 -8.90 -2.76 1.68
N GLN A 100 -10.18 -2.84 2.05
CA GLN A 100 -11.29 -2.41 1.20
C GLN A 100 -11.21 -0.91 0.85
N LYS A 101 -10.90 -0.05 1.82
CA LYS A 101 -10.70 1.39 1.55
C LYS A 101 -9.58 1.63 0.54
N LYS A 102 -8.50 0.84 0.55
CA LYS A 102 -7.44 0.98 -0.45
C LYS A 102 -7.95 0.65 -1.85
N ARG A 103 -8.76 -0.41 -1.99
CA ARG A 103 -9.42 -0.77 -3.27
C ARG A 103 -10.31 0.36 -3.76
N ASP A 104 -11.22 0.83 -2.93
CA ASP A 104 -12.18 1.90 -3.26
C ASP A 104 -11.45 3.18 -3.66
N TRP A 105 -10.36 3.52 -2.96
CA TRP A 105 -9.58 4.72 -3.25
C TRP A 105 -8.81 4.61 -4.57
N CYS A 106 -8.27 3.44 -4.88
CA CYS A 106 -7.62 3.21 -6.17
C CYS A 106 -8.64 3.35 -7.31
N GLU A 107 -9.81 2.72 -7.18
CA GLU A 107 -10.90 2.82 -8.16
C GLU A 107 -11.35 4.27 -8.36
N LEU A 108 -11.58 5.01 -7.27
CA LEU A 108 -12.00 6.42 -7.30
C LEU A 108 -11.03 7.33 -8.05
N ASN A 109 -9.74 7.03 -7.97
CA ASN A 109 -8.67 7.81 -8.59
C ASN A 109 -8.20 7.25 -9.94
N GLY A 110 -8.74 6.11 -10.39
CA GLY A 110 -8.32 5.45 -11.63
C GLY A 110 -6.95 4.78 -11.54
N PHE A 111 -6.47 4.46 -10.33
CA PHE A 111 -5.23 3.72 -10.14
C PHE A 111 -5.49 2.22 -10.28
N ARG A 112 -4.57 1.53 -10.97
CA ARG A 112 -4.51 0.07 -11.00
C ARG A 112 -4.00 -0.42 -9.65
N LEU A 113 -4.67 -1.42 -9.09
CA LEU A 113 -4.26 -2.07 -7.85
C LEU A 113 -3.82 -3.51 -8.14
N ILE A 114 -2.62 -3.86 -7.69
CA ILE A 114 -2.13 -5.25 -7.66
C ILE A 114 -1.95 -5.66 -6.20
N GLU A 115 -2.48 -6.83 -5.86
CA GLU A 115 -2.40 -7.40 -4.53
C GLU A 115 -1.53 -8.66 -4.59
N VAL A 116 -0.44 -8.67 -3.83
CA VAL A 116 0.52 -9.78 -3.75
C VAL A 116 0.35 -10.45 -2.40
N TYR A 117 0.01 -11.73 -2.41
CA TYR A 117 -0.19 -12.52 -1.19
C TYR A 117 1.05 -13.36 -0.89
N ASP A 118 1.43 -13.51 0.40
CA ASP A 118 2.41 -14.54 0.76
C ASP A 118 1.73 -15.92 0.80
N GLU A 119 2.43 -16.93 0.27
CA GLU A 119 1.95 -18.32 0.23
C GLU A 119 1.97 -18.99 1.62
#